data_AF-A0AAW2IGW1-F1
#
_entry.id   AF-A0AAW2IGW1-F1
#
_cell.length_a   1.000
_cell.length_b   1.000
_cell.length_c   1.000
_cell.angle_alpha   90.00
_cell.angle_beta   90.00
_cell.angle_gamma   90.00
#
_symmetry.space_group_name_H-M   'P 1'
#
loop_
_entity.id
_entity.type
_entity.pdbx_description
1 polymer ?
#
loop_
_entity_poly.entity_id
_entity_poly.type
_entity_poly.pdbx_seq_one_letter_code
_entity_poly.pdbx_strand_id
1 'polypeptide(L)'
;MIYPMDHTKHLKPVEVFLGLPYATPPIRSNRFSPTRTPSPWEGIRIADKLGPVCPQKLPDIRNETAALEKMPKGRLEYLKRLLPLLRNQSEDCLYLNIYSPAQGKI
;
A
#
# COMPACT_ATOMS: atom_id res chain seq x y z
N MET A 1 -13.07 -13.09 -0.49
CA MET A 1 -12.34 -14.17 0.21
C MET A 1 -12.32 -13.83 1.69
N ILE A 2 -12.92 -14.68 2.52
CA ILE A 2 -12.99 -14.50 3.98
C ILE A 2 -11.68 -15.08 4.54
N TYR A 3 -10.80 -14.23 5.08
CA TYR A 3 -9.65 -14.71 5.85
C TYR A 3 -10.15 -15.27 7.18
N PRO A 4 -9.72 -16.48 7.63
CA PRO A 4 -10.12 -17.02 8.91
C PRO A 4 -9.56 -16.16 10.05
N MET A 5 -10.45 -15.42 10.70
CA MET A 5 -10.18 -14.45 11.76
C MET A 5 -10.40 -15.07 13.15
N ASP A 6 -9.56 -16.01 13.60
CA ASP A 6 -9.70 -16.57 14.97
C ASP A 6 -8.96 -15.74 16.05
N HIS A 7 -8.30 -14.64 15.66
CA HIS A 7 -7.62 -13.71 16.57
C HIS A 7 -8.34 -12.37 16.78
N THR A 8 -9.52 -12.17 16.19
CA THR A 8 -10.20 -10.85 16.18
C THR A 8 -11.42 -10.76 17.09
N LYS A 9 -11.57 -11.63 18.09
CA LYS A 9 -12.76 -11.68 18.97
C LYS A 9 -13.10 -10.37 19.71
N HIS A 10 -12.25 -9.34 19.63
CA HIS A 10 -12.47 -8.03 20.28
C HIS A 10 -12.34 -6.81 19.36
N LEU A 11 -12.10 -6.97 18.05
CA LEU A 11 -11.96 -5.82 17.15
C LEU A 11 -13.29 -5.47 16.50
N LYS A 12 -13.65 -4.18 16.52
CA LYS A 12 -14.82 -3.69 15.80
C LYS A 12 -14.62 -3.84 14.29
N PRO A 13 -15.67 -4.17 13.51
CA PRO A 13 -15.58 -4.29 12.06
C PRO A 13 -15.19 -2.95 11.42
N VAL A 14 -14.49 -3.03 10.28
CA VAL A 14 -13.99 -1.90 9.49
C VAL A 14 -14.31 -2.16 8.02
N GLU A 15 -14.83 -1.15 7.33
CA GLU A 15 -14.95 -1.11 5.88
C GLU A 15 -13.64 -0.65 5.27
N VAL A 16 -13.18 -1.36 4.24
CA VAL A 16 -11.86 -1.16 3.65
C VAL A 16 -11.99 -0.93 2.15
N PHE A 17 -11.40 0.17 1.68
CA PHE A 17 -11.28 0.51 0.27
C PHE A 17 -9.80 0.67 -0.07
N LEU A 18 -9.28 -0.18 -0.95
CA LEU A 18 -7.86 -0.23 -1.30
C LEU A 18 -7.63 0.23 -2.73
N GLY A 19 -6.52 0.94 -2.96
CA GLY A 19 -6.09 1.29 -4.31
C GLY A 19 -6.98 2.31 -5.02
N LEU A 20 -7.55 3.28 -4.28
CA LEU A 20 -8.36 4.35 -4.86
C LEU A 20 -7.46 5.46 -5.44
N PRO A 21 -7.57 5.79 -6.74
CA PRO A 21 -6.77 6.86 -7.33
C PRO A 21 -7.21 8.21 -6.77
N TYR A 22 -6.26 9.00 -6.28
CA TYR A 22 -6.54 10.35 -5.75
C TYR A 22 -5.99 11.48 -6.61
N ALA A 23 -5.18 11.14 -7.62
CA ALA A 23 -4.60 12.09 -8.56
C ALA A 23 -4.29 11.41 -9.90
N THR A 24 -4.11 12.20 -10.96
CA THR A 24 -3.61 11.69 -12.25
C THR A 24 -2.18 11.13 -12.11
N PRO A 25 -1.85 10.01 -12.77
CA PRO A 25 -0.51 9.43 -12.69
C PRO A 25 0.60 10.43 -13.12
N PRO A 26 1.69 10.56 -12.35
CA PRO A 26 2.80 11.47 -12.63
C PRO A 26 3.79 10.87 -13.65
N ILE A 27 3.26 10.26 -14.71
CA ILE A 27 4.04 9.56 -15.73
C ILE A 27 4.32 10.48 -16.92
N ARG A 28 5.44 10.25 -17.62
CA ARG A 28 5.80 10.93 -18.88
C ARG A 28 5.75 12.46 -18.74
N SER A 29 4.88 13.13 -19.49
CA SER A 29 4.71 14.59 -19.49
C SER A 29 4.26 15.16 -18.16
N ASN A 30 3.67 14.34 -17.28
CA ASN A 30 3.25 14.77 -15.94
C ASN A 30 4.36 14.64 -14.90
N ARG A 31 5.52 14.07 -15.24
CA ARG A 31 6.63 13.93 -14.31
C ARG A 31 7.11 15.32 -13.87
N PHE A 32 7.38 15.48 -12.57
CA PHE A 32 7.81 16.74 -11.95
C PHE A 32 6.82 17.91 -12.09
N SER A 33 5.58 17.63 -12.51
CA SER A 33 4.50 18.60 -12.54
C SER A 33 3.63 18.46 -11.29
N PRO A 34 2.90 19.52 -10.89
CA PRO A 34 1.88 19.42 -9.85
C PRO A 34 0.85 18.33 -10.17
N THR A 35 0.36 17.65 -9.13
CA THR A 35 -0.69 16.65 -9.27
C THR A 35 -2.00 17.31 -9.72
N ARG A 36 -2.84 16.55 -10.43
CA ARG A 36 -4.16 16.99 -10.90
C ARG A 36 -5.22 16.01 -10.44
N THR A 37 -6.46 16.47 -10.36
CA THR A 37 -7.63 15.63 -10.04
C THR A 37 -7.67 14.40 -10.95
N PRO A 38 -7.89 13.19 -10.40
CA PRO A 38 -7.92 11.98 -11.20
C PRO A 38 -9.04 12.05 -12.23
N SER A 39 -8.87 11.34 -13.35
CA SER A 39 -9.95 11.18 -14.31
C SER A 39 -11.15 10.52 -13.64
N PRO A 40 -12.38 10.98 -13.93
CA PRO A 40 -13.58 10.27 -13.48
C PRO A 40 -13.60 8.87 -14.10
N TRP A 41 -14.20 7.92 -13.39
CA TRP A 41 -14.50 6.59 -13.93
C TRP A 41 -16.01 6.43 -14.07
N GLU A 42 -16.42 5.59 -15.01
CA GLU A 42 -17.83 5.24 -15.18
C GLU A 42 -18.18 4.02 -14.32
N GLY A 43 -19.38 4.04 -13.73
CA GLY A 43 -19.90 2.92 -12.94
C GLY A 43 -19.13 2.65 -11.64
N ILE A 44 -19.07 1.37 -11.26
CA ILE A 44 -18.49 0.92 -9.98
C ILE A 44 -17.03 0.51 -10.19
N ARG A 45 -16.13 1.06 -9.37
CA ARG A 45 -14.73 0.64 -9.29
C ARG A 45 -14.53 -0.33 -8.12
N ILE A 46 -13.96 -1.50 -8.41
CA ILE A 46 -13.57 -2.46 -7.37
C ILE A 46 -12.30 -1.95 -6.66
N ALA A 47 -12.37 -1.82 -5.34
CA ALA A 47 -11.31 -1.28 -4.48
C ALA A 47 -10.92 -2.29 -3.38
N ASP A 48 -10.56 -3.51 -3.77
CA ASP A 48 -10.26 -4.64 -2.86
C ASP A 48 -8.77 -5.04 -2.85
N LYS A 49 -7.92 -4.32 -3.60
CA LYS A 49 -6.50 -4.60 -3.77
C LYS A 49 -5.66 -3.35 -3.57
N LEU A 50 -4.49 -3.53 -2.96
CA LEU A 50 -3.48 -2.47 -2.86
C LEU A 50 -3.00 -2.06 -4.25
N GLY A 51 -2.91 -0.75 -4.48
CA GLY A 51 -2.21 -0.19 -5.63
C GLY A 51 -0.69 -0.41 -5.54
N PRO A 52 0.06 -0.16 -6.63
CA PRO A 52 1.51 -0.16 -6.60
C PRO A 52 2.04 0.98 -5.70
N VAL A 53 3.17 0.74 -5.04
CA VAL A 53 3.89 1.77 -4.27
C VAL A 53 4.76 2.61 -5.19
N CYS A 54 5.12 3.81 -4.74
CA CYS A 54 5.98 4.68 -5.52
C CYS A 54 7.41 4.14 -5.65
N PRO A 55 8.15 4.50 -6.72
CA PRO A 55 9.49 4.02 -6.95
C PRO A 55 10.43 4.45 -5.81
N GLN A 56 11.15 3.49 -5.23
CA GLN A 56 12.09 3.68 -4.14
C GLN A 56 13.23 2.67 -4.22
N LYS A 57 14.43 3.11 -3.84
CA LYS A 57 15.58 2.20 -3.73
C LYS A 57 15.46 1.38 -2.45
N LEU A 58 15.05 0.12 -2.59
CA LEU A 58 14.96 -0.79 -1.46
C LEU A 58 16.35 -1.26 -1.00
N PRO A 59 16.59 -1.43 0.31
CA PRO A 59 17.81 -2.04 0.81
C PRO A 59 17.88 -3.52 0.39
N ASP A 60 19.06 -3.96 -0.06
CA ASP A 60 19.29 -5.39 -0.32
C ASP A 60 19.57 -6.11 1.00
N ILE A 61 18.68 -7.02 1.37
CA ILE A 61 18.79 -7.85 2.57
C ILE A 61 18.91 -9.34 2.25
N ARG A 62 19.20 -9.70 0.99
CA ARG A 62 19.34 -11.12 0.58
C ARG A 62 20.42 -11.84 1.38
N ASN A 63 21.49 -11.13 1.74
CA ASN A 63 22.52 -11.61 2.65
C ASN A 63 22.32 -10.96 4.02
N GLU A 64 21.79 -11.73 4.97
CA GLU A 64 21.48 -11.24 6.32
C GLU A 64 22.74 -10.85 7.10
N THR A 65 23.83 -11.60 6.98
CA THR A 65 25.09 -11.29 7.65
C THR A 65 25.62 -9.93 7.21
N ALA A 66 25.68 -9.69 5.91
CA ALA A 66 26.10 -8.40 5.36
C ALA A 66 25.11 -7.26 5.65
N ALA A 67 23.82 -7.57 5.83
CA ALA A 67 22.83 -6.60 6.24
C ALA A 67 23.01 -6.20 7.72
N LEU A 68 23.29 -7.17 8.61
CA LEU A 68 23.50 -6.93 10.04
C LEU A 68 24.76 -6.13 10.35
N GLU A 69 25.76 -6.15 9.47
CA GLU A 69 26.91 -5.23 9.55
C GLU A 69 26.51 -3.76 9.33
N LYS A 70 25.43 -3.52 8.57
CA LYS A 70 24.98 -2.18 8.15
C LYS A 70 23.76 -1.68 8.92
N MET A 71 23.02 -2.56 9.59
CA MET A 71 21.81 -2.19 10.32
C MET A 71 21.52 -3.07 11.54
N PRO A 72 20.84 -2.53 12.56
CA PRO A 72 20.42 -3.32 13.72
C PRO A 72 19.45 -4.46 13.35
N LYS A 73 19.47 -5.55 14.12
CA LYS A 73 18.57 -6.70 13.96
C LYS A 73 17.09 -6.31 13.87
N GLY A 74 16.63 -5.39 14.72
CA GLY A 74 15.23 -4.93 14.70
C GLY A 74 14.84 -4.26 13.37
N ARG A 75 15.76 -3.52 12.75
CA ARG A 75 15.54 -2.91 11.43
C ARG A 75 15.49 -3.96 10.33
N LEU A 76 16.38 -4.96 10.38
CA LEU A 76 16.36 -6.08 9.44
C LEU A 76 15.02 -6.82 9.50
N GLU A 77 14.55 -7.17 10.69
CA GLU A 77 13.27 -7.86 10.88
C GLU A 77 12.07 -7.01 10.41
N TYR A 78 12.10 -5.70 10.65
CA TYR A 78 11.11 -4.78 10.11
C TYR A 78 11.10 -4.77 8.57
N LEU A 79 12.26 -4.70 7.93
CA LEU A 79 12.39 -4.71 6.48
C LEU A 79 11.95 -6.04 5.87
N LYS A 80 12.29 -7.19 6.49
CA LYS A 80 11.81 -8.50 6.05
C LYS A 80 10.28 -8.55 5.95
N ARG A 81 9.57 -7.93 6.90
CA ARG A 81 8.10 -7.84 6.91
C ARG A 81 7.54 -6.91 5.84
N LEU A 82 8.21 -5.78 5.59
CA LEU A 82 7.73 -4.78 4.64
C LEU A 82 8.04 -5.08 3.18
N LEU A 83 9.22 -5.64 2.88
CA LEU A 83 9.70 -5.77 1.51
C LEU A 83 8.71 -6.48 0.56
N PRO A 84 7.98 -7.54 0.96
CA PRO A 84 6.96 -8.13 0.10
C PRO A 84 5.89 -7.12 -0.36
N LEU A 85 5.50 -6.18 0.51
CA LEU A 85 4.53 -5.12 0.23
C LEU A 85 5.11 -4.01 -0.67
N LEU A 86 6.44 -3.85 -0.67
CA LEU A 86 7.15 -2.80 -1.40
C LEU A 86 7.66 -3.25 -2.80
N ARG A 87 7.44 -4.51 -3.18
CA ARG A 87 7.95 -5.07 -4.45
C ARG A 87 7.21 -4.52 -5.68
N ASN A 88 5.91 -4.31 -5.58
CA ASN A 88 5.11 -3.82 -6.70
C ASN A 88 5.23 -2.29 -6.82
N GLN A 89 6.25 -1.83 -7.57
CA GLN A 89 6.53 -0.41 -7.77
C GLN A 89 6.13 0.07 -9.16
N SER A 90 5.57 1.27 -9.24
CA SER A 90 5.23 1.96 -10.49
C SER A 90 5.30 3.47 -10.30
N GLU A 91 5.59 4.23 -11.36
CA GLU A 91 5.41 5.69 -11.33
C GLU A 91 3.92 6.08 -11.23
N ASP A 92 3.02 5.23 -11.73
CA ASP A 92 1.59 5.33 -11.43
C ASP A 92 1.34 4.73 -10.04
N CYS A 93 1.53 5.54 -8.99
CA CYS A 93 1.42 5.13 -7.58
C CYS A 93 0.53 6.04 -6.72
N LEU A 94 -0.22 6.97 -7.33
CA LEU A 94 -1.02 7.95 -6.59
C LEU A 94 -2.37 7.37 -6.16
N TYR A 95 -2.30 6.39 -5.25
CA TYR A 95 -3.44 5.67 -4.69
C TYR A 95 -3.51 5.84 -3.17
N LEU A 96 -4.73 5.85 -2.63
CA LEU A 96 -5.00 5.83 -1.19
C LEU A 96 -5.72 4.54 -0.80
N ASN A 97 -5.58 4.20 0.48
CA ASN A 97 -6.34 3.16 1.14
C ASN A 97 -7.16 3.82 2.25
N ILE A 98 -8.47 3.55 2.29
CA ILE A 98 -9.42 4.13 3.24
C ILE A 98 -9.92 3.03 4.16
N TYR A 99 -9.90 3.29 5.46
CA TYR A 99 -10.39 2.41 6.50
C TYR A 99 -11.40 3.19 7.33
N SER A 100 -12.66 2.80 7.28
CA SER A 100 -13.73 3.41 8.07
C SER A 100 -14.28 2.39 9.05
N PRO A 101 -14.58 2.73 10.31
CA PRO A 101 -15.36 1.86 11.17
C PRO A 101 -16.64 1.45 10.43
N ALA A 102 -16.98 0.16 10.46
CA ALA A 102 -18.22 -0.28 9.87
C ALA A 102 -19.38 0.38 10.64
N GLN A 103 -20.31 0.98 9.91
CA GLN A 103 -21.50 1.54 10.53
C GLN A 103 -22.30 0.36 11.11
N GLY A 104 -22.45 0.34 12.43
CA GLY A 104 -23.44 -0.53 13.06
C GLY A 104 -24.81 -0.14 12.53
N LYS A 105 -25.69 -1.12 12.28
CA LYS A 105 -27.11 -0.82 12.17
C LYS A 105 -27.54 -0.10 13.47
N ILE A 106 -28.12 1.09 13.32
CA ILE A 106 -28.97 1.70 14.35
C ILE A 106 -30.17 0.77 14.56
#